data_AF-A0AA87AVB8-F1
#
_entry.id   AF-A0AA87AVB8-F1
#
_cell.length_a   1.000
_cell.length_b   1.000
_cell.length_c   1.000
_cell.angle_alpha   90.00
_cell.angle_beta   90.00
_cell.angle_gamma   90.00
#
_symmetry.space_group_name_H-M   'P 1'
#
loop_
_entity.id
_entity.type
_entity.pdbx_description
1 polymer ?
#
loop_
_entity_poly.entity_id
_entity_poly.type
_entity_poly.pdbx_seq_one_letter_code
_entity_poly.pdbx_strand_id
1 'polypeptide(L)'
;MRRPFIVPTLNENGFYRPGDAVEPDRAQYDGRSNRMKNLFLSWQFWALLSAAFAALTAIFAKIGIENVNSDFATFIRTIVILAAAGLMVYVTGNWQQPATISGRTWLFLVLSGLATGASWICYFRALKIGDAARVAPIDKLSVVFVAVFAVLFLGERLSLPNWLGIVLIACGAVLVAYRG
;
A
#
# COMPACT_ATOMS: atom_id res chain seq x y z
N MET A 1 -21.62 -6.76 28.38
CA MET A 1 -22.53 -7.84 27.94
C MET A 1 -23.84 -7.22 27.46
N ARG A 2 -24.02 -6.98 26.15
CA ARG A 2 -25.33 -6.58 25.59
C ARG A 2 -26.13 -7.86 25.36
N ARG A 3 -27.28 -8.01 26.01
CA ARG A 3 -28.20 -9.15 25.76
C ARG A 3 -28.72 -9.05 24.32
N PRO A 4 -28.74 -10.15 23.54
CA PRO A 4 -29.25 -10.11 22.17
C PRO A 4 -30.73 -9.73 22.13
N PHE A 5 -31.11 -8.97 21.11
CA PHE A 5 -32.48 -8.59 20.82
C PHE A 5 -33.19 -9.80 20.20
N ILE A 6 -34.04 -10.48 20.98
CA ILE A 6 -34.84 -11.63 20.55
C ILE A 6 -36.04 -11.10 19.76
N VAL A 7 -36.21 -11.53 18.50
CA VAL A 7 -37.40 -11.23 17.70
C VAL A 7 -38.47 -12.30 18.02
N PRO A 8 -39.65 -11.94 18.56
CA PRO A 8 -40.68 -12.93 18.86
C PRO A 8 -41.33 -13.46 17.58
N THR A 9 -41.36 -14.78 17.39
CA THR A 9 -42.22 -15.43 16.38
C THR A 9 -43.54 -15.83 17.03
N LEU A 10 -44.65 -15.29 16.51
CA LEU A 10 -46.00 -15.69 16.92
C LEU A 10 -46.31 -17.06 16.30
N ASN A 11 -46.89 -17.98 17.09
CA ASN A 11 -47.46 -19.21 16.55
C ASN A 11 -48.82 -18.93 15.87
N GLU A 12 -49.37 -19.94 15.20
CA GLU A 12 -50.66 -19.87 14.47
C GLU A 12 -51.86 -19.51 15.39
N ASN A 13 -51.68 -19.60 16.72
CA ASN A 13 -52.67 -19.27 17.74
C ASN A 13 -52.39 -17.95 18.49
N GLY A 14 -51.44 -17.13 18.02
CA GLY A 14 -51.13 -15.81 18.58
C GLY A 14 -50.50 -15.81 19.99
N PHE A 15 -50.05 -16.95 20.51
CA PHE A 15 -49.42 -17.07 21.84
C PHE A 15 -47.93 -17.34 21.76
N TYR A 16 -47.13 -16.64 22.57
CA TYR A 16 -45.69 -16.85 22.68
C TYR A 16 -45.39 -18.16 23.43
N ARG A 17 -44.75 -19.12 22.75
CA ARG A 17 -44.24 -20.35 23.39
C ARG A 17 -42.81 -20.09 23.90
N PRO A 18 -42.55 -20.20 25.22
CA PRO A 18 -41.20 -20.11 25.78
C PRO A 18 -40.39 -21.33 25.32
N GLY A 19 -39.68 -21.21 24.20
CA GLY A 19 -38.89 -22.29 23.61
C GLY A 19 -38.69 -22.17 22.10
N ASP A 20 -39.57 -21.44 21.42
CA ASP A 20 -39.55 -21.32 19.95
C ASP A 20 -38.68 -20.15 19.45
N ALA A 21 -37.88 -19.55 20.33
CA ALA A 21 -36.89 -18.56 19.93
C ALA A 21 -35.77 -19.27 19.16
N VAL A 22 -35.87 -19.27 17.83
CA VAL A 22 -34.80 -19.72 16.94
C VAL A 22 -33.62 -18.76 17.13
N GLU A 23 -32.63 -19.17 17.91
CA GLU A 23 -31.38 -18.41 18.05
C GLU A 23 -30.74 -18.36 16.65
N PRO A 24 -30.53 -17.18 16.05
CA PRO A 24 -29.93 -17.09 14.73
C PRO A 24 -28.56 -17.78 14.78
N ASP A 25 -28.32 -18.70 13.84
CA ASP A 25 -27.12 -19.54 13.81
C ASP A 25 -25.86 -18.67 13.94
N ARG A 26 -25.17 -18.79 15.08
CA ARG A 26 -23.99 -17.98 15.43
C ARG A 26 -22.88 -18.14 14.39
N ALA A 27 -22.85 -19.26 13.66
CA ALA A 27 -21.91 -19.50 12.58
C ALA A 27 -22.04 -18.47 11.43
N GLN A 28 -23.26 -17.98 11.16
CA GLN A 28 -23.50 -17.03 10.06
C GLN A 28 -23.03 -15.60 10.40
N TYR A 29 -23.18 -15.17 11.67
CA TYR A 29 -22.66 -13.89 12.15
C TYR A 29 -21.13 -13.89 12.28
N ASP A 30 -20.55 -15.01 12.73
CA ASP A 30 -19.10 -15.17 12.82
C ASP A 30 -18.45 -15.22 11.42
N GLY A 31 -19.08 -15.88 10.45
CA GLY A 31 -18.61 -15.94 9.07
C GLY A 31 -18.54 -14.59 8.35
N ARG A 32 -19.50 -13.67 8.61
CA ARG A 32 -19.48 -12.31 8.02
C ARG A 32 -18.41 -11.42 8.68
N SER A 33 -18.24 -11.54 10.00
CA SER A 33 -17.19 -10.85 10.77
C SER A 33 -15.79 -11.28 10.33
N ASN A 34 -15.57 -12.60 10.19
CA ASN A 34 -14.29 -13.15 9.75
C ASN A 34 -13.98 -12.80 8.28
N ARG A 35 -14.98 -12.77 7.40
CA ARG A 35 -14.79 -12.32 6.01
C ARG A 35 -14.39 -10.85 5.90
N MET A 36 -15.01 -9.96 6.70
CA MET A 36 -14.62 -8.55 6.74
C MET A 36 -13.21 -8.36 7.33
N LYS A 37 -12.86 -9.06 8.41
CA LYS A 37 -11.50 -9.05 8.95
C LYS A 37 -10.48 -9.50 7.90
N ASN A 38 -10.76 -10.58 7.17
CA ASN A 38 -9.90 -11.09 6.11
C ASN A 38 -9.71 -10.10 4.95
N LEU A 39 -10.69 -9.24 4.65
CA LEU A 39 -10.52 -8.16 3.66
C LEU A 39 -9.54 -7.09 4.16
N PHE A 40 -9.61 -6.69 5.44
CA PHE A 40 -8.67 -5.73 6.02
C PHE A 40 -7.28 -6.33 6.33
N LEU A 41 -7.18 -7.65 6.45
CA LEU A 41 -5.93 -8.41 6.63
C LEU A 41 -5.30 -8.85 5.29
N SER A 42 -6.01 -8.69 4.18
CA SER A 42 -5.57 -9.11 2.86
C SER A 42 -4.54 -8.13 2.32
N TRP A 43 -3.39 -8.65 1.87
CA TRP A 43 -2.31 -7.83 1.29
C TRP A 43 -2.77 -7.02 0.08
N GLN A 44 -3.78 -7.51 -0.65
CA GLN A 44 -4.40 -6.81 -1.76
C GLN A 44 -5.07 -5.51 -1.33
N PHE A 45 -5.75 -5.49 -0.17
CA PHE A 45 -6.36 -4.27 0.36
C PHE A 45 -5.29 -3.22 0.67
N TRP A 46 -4.22 -3.61 1.36
CA TRP A 46 -3.10 -2.71 1.66
C TRP A 46 -2.37 -2.23 0.40
N ALA A 47 -2.23 -3.08 -0.62
CA ALA A 47 -1.64 -2.70 -1.90
C ALA A 47 -2.51 -1.68 -2.66
N LEU A 48 -3.83 -1.87 -2.71
CA LEU A 48 -4.77 -0.92 -3.31
C LEU A 48 -4.76 0.41 -2.56
N LEU A 49 -4.76 0.37 -1.23
CA LEU A 49 -4.67 1.56 -0.40
C LEU A 49 -3.35 2.30 -0.67
N SER A 50 -2.23 1.59 -0.74
CA SER A 50 -0.92 2.14 -1.12
C SER A 50 -0.95 2.81 -2.50
N ALA A 51 -1.59 2.18 -3.49
CA ALA A 51 -1.74 2.75 -4.82
C ALA A 51 -2.53 4.07 -4.82
N ALA A 52 -3.62 4.14 -4.03
CA ALA A 52 -4.39 5.38 -3.86
C ALA A 52 -3.56 6.50 -3.21
N PHE A 53 -2.83 6.19 -2.13
CA PHE A 53 -1.92 7.15 -1.50
C PHE A 53 -0.79 7.58 -2.45
N ALA A 54 -0.24 6.68 -3.25
CA ALA A 54 0.77 7.00 -4.24
C ALA A 54 0.24 7.95 -5.33
N ALA A 55 -1.01 7.78 -5.76
CA ALA A 55 -1.66 8.69 -6.70
C ALA A 55 -1.84 10.09 -6.10
N LEU A 56 -2.39 10.21 -4.89
CA LEU A 56 -2.51 11.50 -4.18
C LEU A 56 -1.15 12.17 -3.99
N THR A 57 -0.15 11.39 -3.63
CA THR A 57 1.23 11.83 -3.46
C THR A 57 1.80 12.43 -4.75
N ALA A 58 1.53 11.83 -5.91
CA ALA A 58 1.98 12.35 -7.20
C ALA A 58 1.31 13.69 -7.53
N ILE A 59 0.01 13.82 -7.26
CA ILE A 59 -0.75 15.06 -7.48
C ILE A 59 -0.26 16.19 -6.55
N PHE A 60 -0.17 15.92 -5.25
CA PHE A 60 0.35 16.90 -4.28
C PHE A 60 1.79 17.28 -4.56
N ALA A 61 2.63 16.33 -4.99
CA ALA A 61 3.99 16.62 -5.40
C ALA A 61 4.03 17.56 -6.62
N LYS A 62 3.22 17.29 -7.65
CA LYS A 62 3.16 18.14 -8.84
C LYS A 62 2.74 19.58 -8.50
N ILE A 63 1.71 19.74 -7.68
CA ILE A 63 1.23 21.06 -7.21
C ILE A 63 2.29 21.72 -6.32
N GLY A 64 2.88 20.95 -5.41
CA GLY A 64 3.84 21.43 -4.42
C GLY A 64 5.18 21.87 -4.99
N ILE A 65 5.61 21.35 -6.15
CA ILE A 65 6.90 21.72 -6.79
C ILE A 65 6.77 22.80 -7.87
N GLU A 66 5.54 23.22 -8.21
CA GLU A 66 5.29 24.15 -9.30
C GLU A 66 5.94 25.53 -9.05
N ASN A 67 5.85 26.01 -7.81
CA ASN A 67 6.31 27.35 -7.41
C ASN A 67 7.58 27.37 -6.54
N VAL A 68 8.21 26.20 -6.32
CA VAL A 68 9.42 26.08 -5.48
C VAL A 68 10.46 25.18 -6.15
N ASN A 69 11.69 25.20 -5.63
CA ASN A 69 12.72 24.27 -6.07
C ASN A 69 12.32 22.83 -5.69
N SER A 70 12.43 21.88 -6.63
CA SER A 70 12.07 20.47 -6.42
C SER A 70 12.89 19.82 -5.31
N ASP A 71 14.18 20.17 -5.17
CA ASP A 71 15.06 19.64 -4.13
C ASP A 71 14.61 20.14 -2.76
N PHE A 72 14.19 21.41 -2.67
CA PHE A 72 13.64 21.98 -1.44
C PHE A 72 12.29 21.36 -1.04
N ALA A 73 11.38 21.18 -1.99
CA ALA A 73 10.11 20.49 -1.74
C ALA A 73 10.32 19.04 -1.30
N THR A 74 11.29 18.35 -1.90
CA THR A 74 11.70 17.00 -1.51
C THR A 74 12.24 16.98 -0.09
N PHE A 75 13.08 17.95 0.27
CA PHE A 75 13.63 18.09 1.61
C PHE A 75 12.51 18.26 2.66
N ILE A 76 11.57 19.18 2.45
CA ILE A 76 10.43 19.35 3.36
C ILE A 76 9.62 18.06 3.49
N ARG A 77 9.36 17.38 2.37
CA ARG A 77 8.66 16.09 2.36
C ARG A 77 9.40 15.02 3.16
N THR A 78 10.74 14.96 3.08
CA THR A 78 11.53 13.99 3.85
C THR A 78 11.44 14.26 5.36
N ILE A 79 11.41 15.52 5.80
CA ILE A 79 11.22 15.87 7.22
C ILE A 79 9.87 15.39 7.72
N VAL A 80 8.79 15.63 6.95
CA VAL A 80 7.44 15.17 7.31
C VAL A 80 7.38 13.65 7.42
N ILE A 81 8.00 12.94 6.46
CA ILE A 81 8.03 11.47 6.46
C ILE A 81 8.88 10.93 7.61
N LEU A 82 10.01 11.56 7.92
CA LEU A 82 10.85 11.20 9.06
C LEU A 82 10.09 11.36 10.37
N ALA A 83 9.38 12.48 10.54
CA ALA A 83 8.55 12.73 11.73
C ALA A 83 7.42 11.70 11.86
N ALA A 84 6.71 11.40 10.77
CA ALA A 84 5.64 10.40 10.76
C ALA A 84 6.17 8.99 11.06
N ALA A 85 7.29 8.59 10.45
CA ALA A 85 7.93 7.30 10.71
C ALA A 85 8.40 7.22 12.17
N GLY A 86 9.05 8.27 12.69
CA GLY A 86 9.48 8.34 14.08
C GLY A 86 8.32 8.23 15.07
N LEU A 87 7.22 8.94 14.82
CA LEU A 87 6.00 8.84 15.61
C LEU A 87 5.41 7.43 15.58
N MET A 88 5.42 6.77 14.42
CA MET A 88 4.92 5.41 14.30
C MET A 88 5.78 4.41 15.07
N VAL A 89 7.12 4.52 15.00
CA VAL A 89 8.02 3.68 15.81
C VAL A 89 7.81 3.92 17.31
N TYR A 90 7.61 5.17 17.70
CA TYR A 90 7.33 5.54 19.09
C TYR A 90 5.99 4.95 19.58
N VAL A 91 4.90 5.14 18.83
CA VAL A 91 3.55 4.65 19.19
C VAL A 91 3.50 3.12 19.20
N THR A 92 4.19 2.45 18.27
CA THR A 92 4.22 0.99 18.21
C THR A 92 5.16 0.35 19.25
N GLY A 93 5.96 1.14 19.98
CA GLY A 93 6.90 0.65 20.98
C GLY A 93 8.07 -0.16 20.40
N ASN A 94 8.21 -0.24 19.08
CA ASN A 94 9.22 -1.06 18.39
C ASN A 94 10.57 -0.35 18.26
N TRP A 95 10.91 0.49 19.23
CA TRP A 95 12.19 1.19 19.22
C TRP A 95 13.33 0.19 19.39
N GLN A 96 14.09 -0.06 18.34
CA GLN A 96 15.27 -0.92 18.39
C GLN A 96 16.51 -0.10 18.77
N GLN A 97 17.32 -0.65 19.67
CA GLN A 97 18.60 -0.04 20.00
C GLN A 97 19.53 -0.13 18.77
N PRO A 98 20.14 0.99 18.31
CA PRO A 98 21.02 0.97 17.13
C PRO A 98 22.16 -0.05 17.20
N ALA A 99 22.60 -0.39 18.42
CA ALA A 99 23.66 -1.36 18.71
C ALA A 99 23.26 -2.84 18.52
N THR A 100 21.95 -3.16 18.48
CA THR A 100 21.48 -4.54 18.26
C THR A 100 21.37 -4.88 16.77
N ILE A 101 21.49 -3.87 15.89
CA ILE A 101 21.40 -4.02 14.45
C ILE A 101 22.80 -4.32 13.88
N SER A 102 22.92 -5.38 13.09
CA SER A 102 24.20 -5.75 12.48
C SER A 102 24.73 -4.64 11.53
N GLY A 103 26.06 -4.49 11.46
CA GLY A 103 26.68 -3.50 10.55
C GLY A 103 26.34 -3.72 9.07
N ARG A 104 26.12 -4.98 8.66
CA ARG A 104 25.65 -5.33 7.32
C ARG A 104 24.22 -4.84 7.07
N THR A 105 23.32 -4.99 8.04
CA THR A 105 21.96 -4.45 7.97
C THR A 105 21.98 -2.93 7.84
N TRP A 106 22.81 -2.25 8.65
CA TRP A 106 23.01 -0.79 8.54
C TRP A 106 23.46 -0.37 7.13
N LEU A 107 24.44 -1.07 6.56
CA LEU A 107 24.92 -0.77 5.20
C LEU A 107 23.79 -0.90 4.17
N PHE A 108 23.02 -1.99 4.19
CA PHE A 108 21.90 -2.17 3.26
C PHE A 108 20.78 -1.15 3.48
N LEU A 109 20.47 -0.77 4.72
CA LEU A 109 19.48 0.27 5.02
C LEU A 109 19.93 1.64 4.51
N VAL A 110 21.20 2.00 4.71
CA VAL A 110 21.76 3.25 4.19
C VAL A 110 21.75 3.26 2.66
N LEU A 111 22.21 2.18 2.02
CA LEU A 111 22.17 2.06 0.55
C LEU A 111 20.75 2.14 0.00
N SER A 112 19.79 1.46 0.66
CA SER A 112 18.37 1.52 0.29
C SER A 112 17.81 2.93 0.46
N GLY A 113 18.17 3.63 1.55
CA GLY A 113 17.76 5.01 1.80
C GLY A 113 18.31 5.98 0.74
N LEU A 114 19.59 5.85 0.40
CA LEU A 114 20.22 6.63 -0.66
C LEU A 114 19.57 6.37 -2.03
N ALA A 115 19.31 5.10 -2.36
CA ALA A 115 18.61 4.73 -3.59
C ALA A 115 17.19 5.32 -3.65
N THR A 116 16.47 5.32 -2.53
CA THR A 116 15.12 5.91 -2.42
C THR A 116 15.17 7.43 -2.60
N GLY A 117 16.13 8.10 -1.95
CA GLY A 117 16.33 9.55 -2.08
C GLY A 117 16.69 9.95 -3.51
N ALA A 118 17.63 9.24 -4.14
CA ALA A 118 18.00 9.48 -5.53
C ALA A 118 16.82 9.28 -6.49
N SER A 119 16.02 8.23 -6.28
CA SER A 119 14.80 7.98 -7.04
C SER A 119 13.82 9.15 -6.93
N TRP A 120 13.57 9.66 -5.73
CA TRP A 120 12.68 10.81 -5.52
C TRP A 120 13.17 12.08 -6.18
N ILE A 121 14.45 12.42 -6.08
CA ILE A 121 15.02 13.60 -6.75
C ILE A 121 14.78 13.51 -8.26
N CYS A 122 15.08 12.35 -8.87
CA CYS A 122 14.82 12.10 -10.28
C CYS A 122 13.33 12.19 -10.63
N TYR A 123 12.47 11.58 -9.81
CA TYR A 123 11.01 11.56 -10.01
C TYR A 123 10.39 12.96 -9.92
N PHE A 124 10.72 13.76 -8.91
CA PHE A 124 10.19 15.11 -8.79
C PHE A 124 10.75 16.04 -9.87
N ARG A 125 12.01 15.85 -10.28
CA ARG A 125 12.55 16.58 -11.42
C ARG A 125 11.79 16.24 -12.71
N ALA A 126 11.45 14.98 -12.93
CA ALA A 126 10.59 14.55 -14.04
C ALA A 126 9.17 15.13 -13.94
N LEU A 127 8.56 15.14 -12.75
CA LEU A 127 7.26 15.79 -12.52
C LEU A 127 7.31 17.30 -12.74
N LYS A 128 8.43 17.96 -12.51
CA LYS A 128 8.54 19.40 -12.75
C LYS A 128 8.47 19.72 -14.24
N ILE A 129 9.13 18.93 -15.08
CA ILE A 129 9.21 19.16 -16.53
C ILE A 129 8.10 18.47 -17.35
N GLY A 130 7.44 17.45 -16.79
CA GLY A 130 6.44 16.64 -17.48
C GLY A 130 5.11 16.52 -16.73
N ASP A 131 4.09 15.99 -17.40
CA ASP A 131 2.76 15.79 -16.81
C ASP A 131 2.75 14.59 -15.86
N ALA A 132 2.09 14.72 -14.71
CA ALA A 132 1.96 13.62 -13.75
C ALA A 132 1.35 12.36 -14.39
N ALA A 133 0.40 12.53 -15.32
CA ALA A 133 -0.23 11.45 -16.06
C ALA A 133 0.73 10.66 -16.96
N ARG A 134 1.86 11.25 -17.38
CA ARG A 134 2.90 10.57 -18.18
C ARG A 134 4.05 10.05 -17.34
N VAL A 135 4.45 10.82 -16.32
CA VAL A 135 5.58 10.45 -15.44
C VAL A 135 5.19 9.30 -14.52
N ALA A 136 3.96 9.27 -14.00
CA ALA A 136 3.54 8.22 -13.06
C ALA A 136 3.54 6.80 -13.67
N PRO A 137 3.05 6.55 -14.90
CA PRO A 137 3.18 5.24 -15.53
C PRO A 137 4.63 4.82 -15.77
N ILE A 138 5.49 5.74 -16.21
CA ILE A 138 6.92 5.46 -16.41
C ILE A 138 7.61 5.09 -15.09
N ASP A 139 7.28 5.75 -13.98
CA ASP A 139 7.74 5.35 -12.64
C ASP A 139 7.34 3.90 -12.28
N LYS A 140 6.16 3.44 -12.73
CA LYS A 140 5.71 2.06 -12.51
C LYS A 140 6.45 1.01 -13.34
N LEU A 141 7.25 1.41 -14.33
CA LEU A 141 8.20 0.50 -14.98
C LEU A 141 9.27 -0.01 -14.00
N SER A 142 9.44 0.62 -12.83
CA SER A 142 10.25 0.07 -11.74
C SER A 142 9.90 -1.39 -11.41
N VAL A 143 8.65 -1.82 -11.57
CA VAL A 143 8.23 -3.21 -11.38
C VAL A 143 8.95 -4.16 -12.36
N VAL A 144 9.19 -3.72 -13.59
CA VAL A 144 9.96 -4.48 -14.59
C VAL A 144 11.40 -4.65 -14.13
N PHE A 145 12.04 -3.57 -13.67
CA PHE A 145 13.40 -3.62 -13.15
C PHE A 145 13.51 -4.49 -11.90
N VAL A 146 12.54 -4.41 -10.98
CA VAL A 146 12.47 -5.29 -9.81
C VAL A 146 12.38 -6.75 -10.21
N ALA A 147 11.52 -7.10 -11.17
CA ALA A 147 11.41 -8.47 -11.66
C ALA A 147 12.72 -8.98 -12.28
N VAL A 148 13.38 -8.15 -13.10
CA VAL A 148 14.69 -8.48 -13.70
C VAL A 148 15.75 -8.67 -12.61
N PHE A 149 15.82 -7.77 -11.63
CA PHE A 149 16.78 -7.88 -10.53
C PHE A 149 16.49 -9.05 -9.59
N ALA A 150 15.22 -9.39 -9.34
CA ALA A 150 14.83 -10.55 -8.56
C ALA A 150 15.30 -11.85 -9.23
N VAL A 151 15.15 -11.96 -10.55
CA VAL A 151 15.65 -13.13 -11.30
C VAL A 151 17.19 -13.18 -11.30
N LEU A 152 17.85 -12.03 -11.54
CA LEU A 152 19.31 -11.98 -11.69
C LEU A 152 20.07 -12.11 -10.36
N PHE A 153 19.63 -11.42 -9.31
CA PHE A 153 20.35 -11.33 -8.04
C PHE A 153 19.79 -12.22 -6.94
N LEU A 154 18.47 -12.43 -6.90
CA LEU A 154 17.82 -13.27 -5.88
C LEU A 154 17.60 -14.71 -6.38
N GLY A 155 17.77 -14.97 -7.69
CA GLY A 155 17.56 -16.29 -8.28
C GLY A 155 16.10 -16.72 -8.33
N GLU A 156 15.16 -15.78 -8.21
CA GLU A 156 13.72 -16.07 -8.26
C GLU A 156 13.32 -16.58 -9.65
N ARG A 157 12.47 -17.61 -9.68
CA ARG A 157 11.92 -18.16 -10.93
C ARG A 157 10.52 -17.63 -11.16
N LEU A 158 10.41 -16.62 -12.04
CA LEU A 158 9.11 -16.11 -12.50
C LEU A 158 8.51 -17.07 -13.53
N SER A 159 7.22 -17.36 -13.37
CA SER A 159 6.45 -18.17 -14.32
C SER A 159 6.19 -17.38 -15.62
N LEU A 160 5.89 -18.11 -16.71
CA LEU A 160 5.52 -17.50 -18.00
C LEU A 160 4.35 -16.49 -17.89
N PRO A 161 3.26 -16.78 -17.14
CA PRO A 161 2.19 -15.79 -16.92
C PRO A 161 2.67 -14.52 -16.21
N ASN A 162 3.59 -14.62 -15.25
CA ASN A 162 4.11 -13.46 -14.55
C ASN A 162 4.91 -12.56 -15.50
N TRP A 163 5.76 -13.16 -16.36
CA TRP A 163 6.48 -12.44 -17.39
C TRP A 163 5.55 -11.72 -18.37
N LEU A 164 4.48 -12.40 -18.80
CA LEU A 164 3.47 -11.79 -19.66
C LEU A 164 2.80 -10.58 -19.00
N GLY A 165 2.45 -10.70 -17.71
CA GLY A 165 1.91 -9.59 -16.93
C GLY A 165 2.87 -8.40 -16.82
N ILE A 166 4.15 -8.65 -16.58
CA ILE A 166 5.19 -7.62 -16.52
C ILE A 166 5.31 -6.90 -17.87
N VAL A 167 5.35 -7.65 -18.98
CA VAL A 167 5.40 -7.07 -20.32
C VAL A 167 4.15 -6.24 -20.61
N LEU A 168 2.97 -6.71 -20.21
CA LEU A 168 1.71 -5.98 -20.41
C LEU A 168 1.68 -4.67 -19.60
N ILE A 169 2.15 -4.68 -18.35
CA ILE A 169 2.33 -3.47 -17.54
C ILE A 169 3.29 -2.50 -18.23
N ALA A 170 4.40 -3.02 -18.76
CA ALA A 170 5.40 -2.21 -19.46
C ALA A 170 4.83 -1.55 -20.71
N CYS A 171 4.17 -2.33 -21.57
CA CYS A 171 3.52 -1.83 -22.78
C CYS A 171 2.43 -0.82 -22.44
N GLY A 172 1.60 -1.09 -21.43
CA GLY A 172 0.55 -0.16 -20.98
C GLY A 172 1.13 1.16 -20.47
N ALA A 173 2.19 1.11 -19.67
CA ALA A 173 2.86 2.31 -19.16
C ALA A 173 3.48 3.15 -20.29
N VAL A 174 4.15 2.50 -21.26
CA VAL A 174 4.70 3.17 -22.44
C VAL A 174 3.60 3.79 -23.30
N LEU A 175 2.49 3.08 -23.51
CA LEU A 175 1.35 3.57 -24.30
C LEU A 175 0.70 4.79 -23.68
N VAL A 176 0.53 4.83 -22.35
CA VAL A 176 0.00 6.03 -21.65
C VAL A 176 0.97 7.21 -21.72
N ALA A 177 2.28 6.93 -21.69
CA ALA A 177 3.29 7.96 -21.84
C ALA A 177 3.49 8.42 -23.30
N TYR A 178 3.08 7.58 -24.27
CA TYR A 178 3.21 7.85 -25.69
C TYR A 178 2.32 9.04 -26.10
N ARG A 179 2.92 9.97 -26.82
CA ARG A 179 2.28 11.19 -27.31
C ARG A 179 1.59 10.87 -28.64
N GLY A 180 0.27 10.76 -28.61
CA GLY A 180 -0.60 11.08 -29.75
C GLY A 180 -0.92 12.57 -29.73
#